data_AF-A0A0H3XMF1-F1
#
_entry.id   AF-A0A0H3XMF1-F1
#
_cell.length_a   1.000
_cell.length_b   1.000
_cell.length_c   1.000
_cell.angle_alpha   90.00
_cell.angle_beta   90.00
_cell.angle_gamma   90.00
#
_symmetry.space_group_name_H-M   'P 1'
#
loop_
_entity.id
_entity.type
_entity.pdbx_description
1 polymer ?
#
loop_
_entity_poly.entity_id
_entity_poly.type
_entity_poly.pdbx_seq_one_letter_code
_entity_poly.pdbx_strand_id
1 'polypeptide(L)'
;MKKIFRNLGNVIILTDTASFVLGFVGSVCGMISLLSLEPFWNNTILSYDITLGAIFFDIASMLFVLIAFIVGTKHLQVKQNNHATVKILKLEKTSLQLDFFSFFIGLIGLIFEILSLVSLTVLWKNVRFSYFATILAVIFDISSGLLAVIALKVFFLVRKTSDLNAQK
;
A
#
# COMPACT_ATOMS: atom_id res chain seq x y z
N MET A 1 21.19 -21.54 -4.50
CA MET A 1 19.73 -21.31 -4.35
C MET A 1 19.33 -20.60 -3.04
N LYS A 2 19.74 -21.07 -1.84
CA LYS A 2 19.38 -20.44 -0.55
C LYS A 2 19.67 -18.92 -0.46
N LYS A 3 20.81 -18.44 -1.01
CA LYS A 3 21.17 -17.00 -1.03
C LYS A 3 20.21 -16.16 -1.89
N ILE A 4 19.82 -16.65 -3.07
CA ILE A 4 18.87 -15.98 -3.96
C ILE A 4 17.49 -15.88 -3.30
N PHE A 5 17.05 -16.96 -2.67
CA PHE A 5 15.78 -17.03 -1.95
C PHE A 5 15.73 -16.06 -0.76
N ARG A 6 16.79 -16.03 0.06
CA ARG A 6 16.93 -15.07 1.17
C ARG A 6 16.97 -13.63 0.68
N ASN A 7 17.60 -13.35 -0.45
CA ASN A 7 17.60 -12.03 -1.06
C ASN A 7 16.19 -11.61 -1.52
N LEU A 8 15.47 -12.48 -2.23
CA LEU A 8 14.08 -12.22 -2.66
C LEU A 8 13.16 -11.94 -1.46
N GLY A 9 13.23 -12.76 -0.41
CA GLY A 9 12.43 -12.53 0.80
C GLY A 9 12.77 -11.24 1.55
N ASN A 10 14.03 -10.81 1.52
CA ASN A 10 14.43 -9.52 2.09
C ASN A 10 13.94 -8.33 1.24
N VAL A 11 13.90 -8.49 -0.10
CA VAL A 11 13.34 -7.47 -0.99
C VAL A 11 11.85 -7.30 -0.70
N ILE A 12 11.07 -8.39 -0.59
CA ILE A 12 9.63 -8.34 -0.26
C ILE A 12 9.39 -7.54 1.03
N ILE A 13 10.11 -7.89 2.11
CA ILE A 13 9.96 -7.17 3.40
C ILE A 13 10.31 -5.69 3.26
N LEU A 14 11.39 -5.36 2.54
CA LEU A 14 11.80 -3.97 2.35
C LEU A 14 10.75 -3.19 1.56
N THR A 15 10.23 -3.76 0.47
CA THR A 15 9.25 -3.11 -0.39
C THR A 15 7.90 -2.96 0.31
N ASP A 16 7.44 -3.96 1.06
CA ASP A 16 6.20 -3.87 1.85
C ASP A 16 6.31 -2.81 2.95
N THR A 17 7.46 -2.77 3.64
CA THR A 17 7.71 -1.77 4.68
C THR A 17 7.78 -0.36 4.10
N ALA A 18 8.46 -0.20 2.96
CA ALA A 18 8.56 1.09 2.26
C ALA A 18 7.18 1.55 1.77
N SER A 19 6.39 0.65 1.18
CA SER A 19 5.00 0.95 0.80
C SER A 19 4.19 1.40 2.01
N PHE A 20 4.22 0.67 3.12
CA PHE A 20 3.47 1.04 4.32
C PHE A 20 3.84 2.45 4.82
N VAL A 21 5.13 2.75 4.91
CA VAL A 21 5.60 4.07 5.37
C VAL A 21 5.12 5.17 4.42
N LEU A 22 5.25 4.97 3.11
CA LEU A 22 4.82 5.97 2.12
C LEU A 22 3.31 6.17 2.12
N GLY A 23 2.52 5.09 2.14
CA GLY A 23 1.06 5.17 2.22
C GLY A 23 0.57 5.80 3.52
N PHE A 24 1.27 5.56 4.64
CA PHE A 24 0.97 6.24 5.90
C PHE A 24 1.23 7.75 5.82
N VAL A 25 2.36 8.16 5.20
CA VAL A 25 2.66 9.57 4.97
C VAL A 25 1.61 10.20 4.03
N GLY A 26 1.23 9.52 2.95
CA GLY A 26 0.15 9.94 2.04
C GLY A 26 -1.16 10.17 2.78
N SER A 27 -1.59 9.20 3.61
CA SER A 27 -2.79 9.33 4.45
C SER A 27 -2.74 10.53 5.40
N VAL A 28 -1.57 10.78 6.03
CA VAL A 28 -1.39 11.95 6.90
C VAL A 28 -1.49 13.25 6.10
N CYS A 29 -0.90 13.30 4.90
CA CYS A 29 -1.07 14.44 3.99
C CYS A 29 -2.55 14.63 3.62
N GLY A 30 -3.28 13.57 3.25
CA GLY A 30 -4.72 13.64 2.98
C GLY A 30 -5.53 14.19 4.16
N MET A 31 -5.23 13.78 5.39
CA MET A 31 -5.85 14.33 6.61
C MET A 31 -5.54 15.81 6.81
N ILE A 32 -4.30 16.25 6.60
CA ILE A 32 -3.94 17.67 6.73
C ILE A 32 -4.59 18.49 5.61
N SER A 33 -4.67 17.95 4.39
CA SER A 33 -5.41 18.57 3.28
C SER A 33 -6.88 18.79 3.67
N LEU A 34 -7.52 17.79 4.27
CA LEU A 34 -8.89 17.92 4.77
C LEU A 34 -9.02 18.99 5.85
N LEU A 35 -8.10 19.03 6.83
CA LEU A 35 -8.09 20.06 7.88
C LEU A 35 -7.88 21.47 7.33
N SER A 36 -7.15 21.62 6.22
CA SER A 36 -6.95 22.93 5.59
C SER A 36 -8.20 23.48 4.89
N LEU A 37 -9.18 22.62 4.59
CA LEU A 37 -10.49 23.01 4.04
C LEU A 37 -11.52 23.40 5.11
N GLU A 38 -11.26 23.09 6.39
CA GLU A 38 -12.17 23.43 7.49
C GLU A 38 -12.29 24.95 7.68
N PRO A 39 -13.43 25.47 8.19
CA PRO A 39 -13.68 26.91 8.31
C PRO A 39 -12.65 27.67 9.16
N PHE A 40 -11.99 27.01 10.11
CA PHE A 40 -10.98 27.63 10.95
C PHE A 40 -9.62 27.84 10.25
N TRP A 41 -9.33 27.09 9.18
CA TRP A 41 -8.09 27.23 8.41
C TRP A 41 -8.34 27.88 7.05
N ASN A 42 -9.38 27.42 6.35
CA ASN A 42 -9.90 27.97 5.09
C ASN A 42 -8.78 28.33 4.07
N ASN A 43 -7.85 27.41 3.85
CA ASN A 43 -6.70 27.61 2.98
C ASN A 43 -6.69 26.58 1.84
N THR A 44 -7.38 26.91 0.75
CA THR A 44 -7.53 26.05 -0.43
C THR A 44 -6.22 25.85 -1.20
N ILE A 45 -5.30 26.82 -1.16
CA ILE A 45 -3.97 26.71 -1.79
C ILE A 45 -3.15 25.65 -1.04
N LEU A 46 -3.13 25.72 0.29
CA LEU A 46 -2.46 24.73 1.11
C LEU A 46 -3.07 23.33 0.92
N SER A 47 -4.41 23.22 0.86
CA SER A 47 -5.09 21.96 0.55
C SER A 47 -4.61 21.38 -0.79
N TYR A 48 -4.52 22.22 -1.82
CA TYR A 48 -4.06 21.80 -3.14
C TYR A 48 -2.63 21.26 -3.12
N ASP A 49 -1.69 22.01 -2.51
CA ASP A 49 -0.27 21.61 -2.46
C ASP A 49 -0.07 20.32 -1.64
N ILE A 50 -0.80 20.17 -0.53
CA ILE A 50 -0.73 18.96 0.29
C ILE A 50 -1.36 17.77 -0.43
N THR A 51 -2.46 17.96 -1.16
CA THR A 51 -3.09 16.90 -1.96
C THR A 51 -2.16 16.42 -3.06
N LEU A 52 -1.40 17.31 -3.71
CA LEU A 52 -0.35 16.90 -4.66
C LEU A 52 0.74 16.04 -4.01
N GLY A 53 1.16 16.41 -2.80
CA GLY A 53 2.11 15.62 -2.02
C GLY A 53 1.57 14.23 -1.68
N ALA A 54 0.31 14.15 -1.26
CA ALA A 54 -0.35 12.90 -0.92
C ALA A 54 -0.41 11.95 -2.14
N ILE A 55 -0.84 12.47 -3.30
CA ILE A 55 -0.88 11.72 -4.57
C ILE A 55 0.50 11.16 -4.92
N PHE A 56 1.57 11.95 -4.73
CA PHE A 56 2.93 11.49 -4.98
C PHE A 56 3.32 10.32 -4.07
N PHE A 57 3.02 10.42 -2.77
CA PHE A 57 3.30 9.35 -1.80
C PHE A 57 2.48 8.10 -2.07
N ASP A 58 1.23 8.24 -2.49
CA ASP A 58 0.35 7.12 -2.81
C ASP A 58 0.79 6.39 -4.08
N ILE A 59 1.15 7.11 -5.14
CA ILE A 59 1.74 6.51 -6.34
C ILE A 59 3.03 5.75 -5.97
N ALA A 60 3.91 6.36 -5.18
CA ALA A 60 5.16 5.71 -4.76
C ALA A 60 4.87 4.45 -3.95
N SER A 61 3.94 4.52 -2.99
CA SER A 61 3.50 3.39 -2.17
C SER A 61 2.99 2.23 -3.04
N MET A 62 2.08 2.51 -3.98
CA MET A 62 1.55 1.49 -4.88
C MET A 62 2.62 0.83 -5.76
N LEU A 63 3.60 1.59 -6.23
CA LEU A 63 4.72 1.02 -6.99
C LEU A 63 5.51 0.01 -6.14
N PHE A 64 5.71 0.30 -4.85
CA PHE A 64 6.36 -0.64 -3.95
C PHE A 64 5.52 -1.90 -3.68
N VAL A 65 4.20 -1.79 -3.51
CA VAL A 65 3.30 -2.97 -3.41
C VAL A 65 3.38 -3.81 -4.68
N LEU A 66 3.37 -3.17 -5.85
CA LEU A 66 3.45 -3.87 -7.12
C LEU A 66 4.79 -4.62 -7.27
N ILE A 67 5.90 -4.00 -6.87
CA ILE A 67 7.21 -4.66 -6.85
C ILE A 67 7.18 -5.85 -5.88
N ALA A 68 6.62 -5.70 -4.69
CA ALA A 68 6.50 -6.78 -3.71
C ALA A 68 5.71 -7.96 -4.28
N PHE A 69 4.59 -7.69 -4.96
CA PHE A 69 3.79 -8.71 -5.64
C PHE A 69 4.57 -9.44 -6.75
N ILE A 70 5.28 -8.71 -7.62
CA ILE A 70 6.10 -9.30 -8.69
C ILE A 70 7.23 -10.16 -8.11
N VAL A 71 7.90 -9.68 -7.07
CA VAL A 71 8.98 -10.42 -6.40
C VAL A 71 8.43 -11.63 -5.64
N GLY A 72 7.29 -11.49 -4.98
CA GLY A 72 6.62 -12.55 -4.22
C GLY A 72 6.09 -13.67 -5.12
N THR A 73 5.52 -13.35 -6.29
CA THR A 73 5.11 -14.36 -7.28
C THR A 73 6.30 -15.17 -7.79
N LYS A 74 7.42 -14.50 -8.09
CA LYS A 74 8.67 -15.17 -8.45
C LYS A 74 9.22 -16.04 -7.31
N HIS A 75 9.13 -15.55 -6.07
CA HIS A 75 9.55 -16.30 -4.88
C HIS A 75 8.71 -17.57 -4.68
N LEU A 76 7.39 -17.48 -4.88
CA LEU A 76 6.47 -18.63 -4.82
C LEU A 76 6.78 -19.69 -5.89
N GLN A 77 7.04 -19.28 -7.13
CA GLN A 77 7.40 -20.19 -8.23
C GLN A 77 8.68 -20.98 -7.91
N VAL A 78 9.71 -20.31 -7.40
CA VAL A 78 10.95 -20.98 -6.97
C VAL A 78 10.67 -21.98 -5.84
N LYS A 79 9.74 -21.69 -4.94
CA LYS A 79 9.37 -22.57 -3.82
C LYS A 79 8.55 -23.80 -4.25
N GLN A 80 7.69 -23.65 -5.25
CA GLN A 80 6.93 -24.76 -5.84
C GLN A 80 7.88 -25.79 -6.47
N ASN A 81 8.91 -25.33 -7.17
CA ASN A 81 9.91 -26.20 -7.78
C ASN A 81 10.81 -26.92 -6.76
N ASN A 82 10.82 -26.48 -5.49
CA ASN A 82 11.64 -27.04 -4.41
C ASN A 82 10.83 -27.91 -3.42
N HIS A 83 9.66 -28.41 -3.81
CA HIS A 83 8.82 -29.33 -3.01
C HIS A 83 8.47 -28.83 -1.59
N ALA A 84 8.19 -27.53 -1.44
CA ALA A 84 7.70 -27.01 -0.16
C ALA A 84 6.36 -27.64 0.26
N THR A 85 6.12 -27.78 1.57
CA THR A 85 4.85 -28.34 2.08
C THR A 85 3.64 -27.50 1.63
N VAL A 86 2.55 -28.18 1.26
CA VAL A 86 1.29 -27.58 0.77
C VAL A 86 0.76 -26.46 1.68
N LYS A 87 0.93 -26.58 3.00
CA LYS A 87 0.49 -25.57 3.98
C LYS A 87 1.26 -24.24 3.86
N ILE A 88 2.58 -24.30 3.69
CA ILE A 88 3.45 -23.12 3.49
C ILE A 88 3.06 -22.42 2.18
N LEU A 89 2.84 -23.20 1.11
CA LEU A 89 2.40 -22.68 -0.19
C LEU A 89 1.04 -21.98 -0.14
N LYS A 90 0.08 -22.49 0.63
CA LYS A 90 -1.24 -21.86 0.80
C LYS A 90 -1.13 -20.50 1.49
N LEU A 91 -0.39 -20.42 2.60
CA LEU A 91 -0.23 -19.17 3.34
C LEU A 91 0.49 -18.09 2.52
N GLU A 92 1.49 -18.48 1.74
CA GLU A 92 2.24 -17.57 0.87
C GLU A 92 1.39 -17.05 -0.30
N LYS A 93 0.52 -17.91 -0.87
CA LYS A 93 -0.51 -17.47 -1.82
C LYS A 93 -1.49 -16.49 -1.18
N THR A 94 -1.90 -16.73 0.06
CA THR A 94 -2.79 -15.81 0.79
C THR A 94 -2.12 -14.46 1.00
N SER A 95 -0.83 -14.42 1.37
CA SER A 95 -0.06 -13.17 1.46
C SER A 95 -0.10 -12.39 0.15
N LEU A 96 0.20 -13.06 -0.97
CA LEU A 96 0.18 -12.45 -2.30
C LEU A 96 -1.20 -11.94 -2.72
N GLN A 97 -2.26 -12.66 -2.35
CA GLN A 97 -3.63 -12.21 -2.60
C GLN A 97 -3.94 -10.94 -1.80
N LEU A 98 -3.50 -10.87 -0.55
CA LEU A 98 -3.67 -9.67 0.28
C LEU A 98 -2.89 -8.47 -0.28
N ASP A 99 -1.65 -8.66 -0.76
CA ASP A 99 -0.88 -7.60 -1.43
C ASP A 99 -1.62 -7.08 -2.68
N PHE A 100 -2.19 -8.00 -3.46
CA PHE A 100 -2.96 -7.63 -4.65
C PHE A 100 -4.25 -6.88 -4.32
N PHE A 101 -4.98 -7.29 -3.28
CA PHE A 101 -6.14 -6.55 -2.81
C PHE A 101 -5.76 -5.18 -2.24
N SER A 102 -4.67 -5.10 -1.46
CA SER A 102 -4.12 -3.84 -0.96
C SER A 102 -3.83 -2.88 -2.12
N PHE A 103 -3.16 -3.34 -3.18
CA PHE A 103 -2.91 -2.54 -4.38
C PHE A 103 -4.19 -1.97 -5.00
N PHE A 104 -5.23 -2.78 -5.20
CA PHE A 104 -6.48 -2.28 -5.78
C PHE A 104 -7.22 -1.29 -4.89
N ILE A 105 -7.21 -1.52 -3.58
CA ILE A 105 -7.83 -0.59 -2.63
C ILE A 105 -7.07 0.74 -2.63
N GLY A 106 -5.74 0.71 -2.63
CA GLY A 106 -4.92 1.92 -2.78
C GLY A 106 -5.17 2.65 -4.09
N LEU A 107 -5.39 1.92 -5.19
CA LEU A 107 -5.73 2.53 -6.48
C LEU A 107 -7.07 3.28 -6.43
N ILE A 108 -8.06 2.74 -5.71
CA ILE A 108 -9.35 3.42 -5.50
C ILE A 108 -9.14 4.69 -4.67
N GLY A 109 -8.34 4.63 -3.60
CA GLY A 109 -7.96 5.79 -2.79
C GLY A 109 -7.34 6.92 -3.64
N LEU A 110 -6.33 6.57 -4.44
CA LEU A 110 -5.69 7.51 -5.37
C LEU A 110 -6.68 8.15 -6.36
N ILE A 111 -7.64 7.38 -6.90
CA ILE A 111 -8.66 7.94 -7.80
C ILE A 111 -9.47 9.02 -7.07
N PHE A 112 -9.89 8.77 -5.84
CA PHE A 112 -10.61 9.77 -5.04
C PHE A 112 -9.75 10.99 -4.72
N GLU A 113 -8.47 10.81 -4.48
CA GLU A 113 -7.55 11.91 -4.21
C GLU A 113 -7.32 12.80 -5.45
N ILE A 114 -7.16 12.19 -6.63
CA ILE A 114 -7.12 12.91 -7.92
C ILE A 114 -8.44 13.66 -8.15
N LEU A 115 -9.59 13.02 -7.89
CA LEU A 115 -10.90 13.67 -8.00
C LEU A 115 -11.03 14.85 -7.03
N SER A 116 -10.52 14.74 -5.81
CA SER A 116 -10.44 15.84 -4.86
C SER A 116 -9.63 17.00 -5.44
N LEU A 117 -8.42 16.73 -5.92
CA LEU A 117 -7.55 17.74 -6.53
C LEU A 117 -8.22 18.43 -7.74
N VAL A 118 -8.81 17.66 -8.65
CA VAL A 118 -9.50 18.18 -9.84
C VAL A 118 -10.65 19.10 -9.43
N SER A 119 -11.40 18.75 -8.37
CA SER A 119 -12.53 19.55 -7.90
C SER A 119 -12.13 20.89 -7.27
N LEU A 120 -10.88 21.01 -6.78
CA LEU A 120 -10.29 22.26 -6.29
C LEU A 120 -9.76 23.17 -7.41
N THR A 121 -9.60 22.65 -8.63
CA THR A 121 -9.16 23.47 -9.77
C THR A 121 -10.18 24.53 -10.15
N VAL A 122 -9.72 25.55 -10.87
CA VAL A 122 -10.52 26.70 -11.33
C VAL A 122 -11.76 26.27 -12.14
N LEU A 123 -11.74 25.07 -12.72
CA LEU A 123 -12.81 24.52 -13.56
C LEU A 123 -14.06 24.08 -12.78
N TRP A 124 -13.91 23.58 -11.54
CA TRP A 124 -15.02 23.01 -10.77
C TRP A 124 -15.33 23.79 -9.48
N LYS A 125 -14.31 24.30 -8.78
CA LYS A 125 -14.45 25.06 -7.52
C LYS A 125 -15.45 24.45 -6.53
N ASN A 126 -15.49 23.12 -6.43
CA ASN A 126 -16.45 22.41 -5.61
C ASN A 126 -15.79 21.87 -4.33
N VAL A 127 -15.60 22.78 -3.37
CA VAL A 127 -14.96 22.48 -2.08
C VAL A 127 -15.69 21.37 -1.31
N ARG A 128 -17.01 21.32 -1.41
CA ARG A 128 -17.82 20.28 -0.74
C ARG A 128 -17.54 18.90 -1.31
N PHE A 129 -17.43 18.78 -2.64
CA PHE A 129 -17.06 17.52 -3.28
C PHE A 129 -15.62 17.12 -2.94
N SER A 130 -14.67 18.06 -2.98
CA SER A 130 -13.27 17.83 -2.56
C SER A 130 -13.20 17.26 -1.15
N TYR A 131 -13.96 17.82 -0.21
CA TYR A 131 -14.01 17.35 1.16
C TYR A 131 -14.46 15.88 1.26
N PHE A 132 -15.57 15.52 0.61
CA PHE A 132 -16.06 14.13 0.61
C PHE A 132 -15.11 13.17 -0.11
N ALA A 133 -14.53 13.60 -1.24
CA ALA A 133 -13.55 12.79 -1.98
C ALA A 133 -12.30 12.52 -1.13
N THR A 134 -11.81 13.52 -0.40
CA THR A 134 -10.65 13.38 0.50
C THR A 134 -10.95 12.42 1.65
N ILE A 135 -12.15 12.45 2.24
CA ILE A 135 -12.55 11.47 3.26
C ILE A 135 -12.49 10.05 2.70
N LEU A 136 -13.07 9.83 1.52
CA LEU A 136 -13.08 8.52 0.90
C LEU A 136 -11.68 8.03 0.56
N ALA A 137 -10.82 8.90 0.02
CA ALA A 137 -9.41 8.61 -0.25
C ALA A 137 -8.72 8.08 1.03
N VAL A 138 -8.73 8.86 2.10
CA VAL A 138 -8.10 8.49 3.39
C VAL A 138 -8.61 7.16 3.94
N ILE A 139 -9.92 6.87 3.84
CA ILE A 139 -10.48 5.58 4.28
C ILE A 139 -9.89 4.42 3.47
N PHE A 140 -9.80 4.57 2.15
CA PHE A 140 -9.22 3.55 1.28
C PHE A 140 -7.72 3.40 1.51
N ASP A 141 -6.97 4.48 1.72
CA ASP A 141 -5.53 4.42 1.94
C ASP A 141 -5.19 3.72 3.26
N ILE A 142 -5.93 4.02 4.34
CA ILE A 142 -5.79 3.31 5.62
C ILE A 142 -6.14 1.83 5.46
N SER A 143 -7.22 1.53 4.75
CA SER A 143 -7.65 0.14 4.51
C SER A 143 -6.62 -0.66 3.70
N SER A 144 -6.04 -0.02 2.68
CA SER A 144 -4.95 -0.55 1.87
C SER A 144 -3.71 -0.84 2.72
N GLY A 145 -3.28 0.13 3.53
CA GLY A 145 -2.14 -0.02 4.43
C GLY A 145 -2.33 -1.13 5.46
N LEU A 146 -3.55 -1.28 6.01
CA LEU A 146 -3.86 -2.35 6.95
C LEU A 146 -3.75 -3.73 6.29
N LEU A 147 -4.24 -3.89 5.05
CA LEU A 147 -4.10 -5.13 4.29
C LEU A 147 -2.63 -5.48 4.01
N ALA A 148 -1.82 -4.49 3.62
CA ALA A 148 -0.39 -4.68 3.41
C ALA A 148 0.32 -5.15 4.69
N VAL A 149 -0.02 -4.57 5.85
CA VAL A 149 0.53 -5.01 7.15
C VAL A 149 0.12 -6.44 7.49
N ILE A 150 -1.13 -6.83 7.21
CA ILE A 150 -1.60 -8.20 7.41
C ILE A 150 -0.84 -9.16 6.47
N ALA A 151 -0.66 -8.80 5.20
CA ALA A 151 0.10 -9.59 4.24
C ALA A 151 1.54 -9.81 4.71
N LEU A 152 2.23 -8.74 5.09
CA LEU A 152 3.58 -8.80 5.64
C LEU A 152 3.67 -9.71 6.87
N LYS A 153 2.70 -9.63 7.78
CA LYS A 153 2.63 -10.50 8.97
C LYS A 153 2.45 -11.98 8.58
N VAL A 154 1.60 -12.28 7.59
CA VAL A 154 1.44 -13.64 7.06
C VAL A 154 2.76 -14.12 6.44
N PHE A 155 3.44 -13.28 5.66
CA PHE A 155 4.74 -13.60 5.06
C PHE A 155 5.82 -13.91 6.12
N PHE A 156 5.89 -13.12 7.19
CA PHE A 156 6.82 -13.38 8.31
C PHE A 156 6.55 -14.72 9.01
N LEU A 157 5.28 -15.06 9.25
CA LEU A 157 4.90 -16.35 9.82
C LEU A 157 5.33 -17.52 8.93
N VAL A 158 5.15 -17.38 7.61
CA VAL A 158 5.60 -18.36 6.61
C VAL A 158 7.12 -18.53 6.65
N ARG A 159 7.88 -17.43 6.71
CA ARG A 159 9.34 -17.46 6.78
C ARG A 159 9.83 -18.16 8.03
N LYS A 160 9.32 -17.79 9.21
CA LYS A 160 9.67 -18.42 10.49
C LYS A 160 9.39 -19.93 10.50
N THR A 161 8.25 -20.34 9.96
CA THR A 161 7.88 -21.77 9.87
C THR A 161 8.80 -22.53 8.91
N SER A 162 9.20 -21.90 7.81
CA SER A 162 10.12 -22.49 6.83
C SER A 162 11.53 -22.69 7.42
N ASP A 163 12.01 -21.73 8.22
CA ASP A 163 13.33 -21.80 8.85
C ASP A 163 13.39 -22.88 9.95
N LEU A 164 12.33 -23.02 10.76
CA LEU A 164 12.21 -24.07 11.78
C LEU A 164 12.20 -25.49 11.19
N ASN A 165 11.53 -25.67 10.04
CA ASN A 165 11.49 -26.97 9.37
C ASN A 165 12.80 -27.34 8.67
N ALA A 166 13.66 -26.36 8.37
CA ALA A 166 14.97 -26.60 7.75
C ALA A 166 16.08 -26.96 8.75
N GLN A 167 15.80 -26.87 10.06
CA GLN A 167 16.71 -27.22 11.15
C GLN A 167 16.44 -28.62 11.75
N LYS A 168 15.35 -29.28 11.35
CA LYS A 168 15.04 -30.67 11.69
C LYS A 168 15.49 -31.58 10.55
#